data_AF-A0A9P5CEH8-F1
#
_entry.id   AF-A0A9P5CEH8-F1
#
_cell.length_a   1.000
_cell.length_b   1.000
_cell.length_c   1.000
_cell.angle_alpha   90.00
_cell.angle_beta   90.00
_cell.angle_gamma   90.00
#
_symmetry.space_group_name_H-M   'P 1'
#
loop_
_entity.id
_entity.type
_entity.pdbx_description
1 polymer ?
#
loop_
_entity_poly.entity_id
_entity_poly.type
_entity_poly.pdbx_seq_one_letter_code
_entity_poly.pdbx_strand_id
1 'polypeptide(L)'
;MEEFWDEMMPGRYPPPLDIIFTEEKKLEREEVMAEMQPLLQRLRDNWTKELDADIQAALTPGKLQVMDPEAKALLSKWIDQRIDPKYGRWLKDAEEDLTSVTSKEKFMLYGGEYWSSTLVMSKHMRDLERGVEILPLSPEQKAFLQKGLFMLNEFIDCVEWHNKRGIQLPVLDPETFEILKRSKDIKCNLPPFLRDQAKE
;
A
#
# COMPACT_ATOMS: atom_id res chain seq x y z
N MET A 1 10.25 14.21 22.07
CA MET A 1 9.29 14.00 20.97
C MET A 1 7.91 13.65 21.51
N GLU A 2 7.81 12.92 22.64
CA GLU A 2 6.56 12.75 23.40
C GLU A 2 6.02 14.08 23.96
N GLU A 3 6.87 14.92 24.57
CA GLU A 3 6.45 16.20 25.18
C GLU A 3 5.79 17.18 24.19
N PHE A 4 6.17 17.15 22.91
CA PHE A 4 5.62 18.06 21.89
C PHE A 4 4.16 17.73 21.54
N TRP A 5 3.80 16.45 21.52
CA TRP A 5 2.44 16.02 21.17
C TRP A 5 1.48 16.14 22.36
N ASP A 6 1.98 15.90 23.58
CA ASP A 6 1.21 16.10 24.82
C ASP A 6 0.83 17.58 25.04
N GLU A 7 1.70 18.51 24.64
CA GLU A 7 1.46 19.95 24.78
C GLU A 7 0.50 20.50 23.72
N MET A 8 0.58 20.01 22.48
CA MET A 8 -0.28 20.49 21.37
C MET A 8 -1.68 19.89 21.37
N MET A 9 -1.86 18.66 21.86
CA MET A 9 -3.10 17.90 21.71
C MET A 9 -3.38 17.03 22.95
N PRO A 10 -3.66 17.62 24.13
CA PRO A 10 -3.85 16.87 25.36
C PRO A 10 -4.99 15.85 25.20
N GLY A 11 -4.65 14.56 25.31
CA GLY A 11 -5.60 13.46 25.18
C GLY A 11 -5.90 13.00 23.75
N ARG A 12 -5.17 13.47 22.73
CA ARG A 12 -5.28 12.93 21.36
C ARG A 12 -3.93 12.44 20.87
N TYR A 13 -3.81 11.13 20.70
CA TYR A 13 -2.67 10.53 20.01
C TYR A 13 -2.51 11.16 18.61
N PRO A 14 -1.27 11.34 18.12
CA PRO A 14 -1.06 11.80 16.75
C PRO A 14 -1.81 10.86 15.78
N PRO A 15 -2.39 11.40 14.70
CA PRO A 15 -3.06 10.56 13.72
C PRO A 15 -2.09 9.47 13.23
N PRO A 16 -2.59 8.25 12.96
CA PRO A 16 -1.72 7.16 12.53
C PRO A 16 -0.95 7.57 11.27
N LEU A 17 0.36 7.26 11.23
CA LEU A 17 1.23 7.68 10.13
C LEU A 17 0.79 7.02 8.82
N ASP A 18 0.66 7.83 7.77
CA ASP A 18 0.44 7.35 6.41
C ASP A 18 1.62 6.51 5.92
N ILE A 19 1.33 5.47 5.16
CA ILE A 19 2.34 4.59 4.58
C ILE A 19 2.53 4.96 3.12
N ILE A 20 3.75 5.39 2.79
CA ILE A 20 4.17 5.70 1.43
C ILE A 20 5.12 4.61 0.98
N PHE A 21 4.82 3.96 -0.14
CA PHE A 21 5.71 3.00 -0.78
C PHE A 21 5.83 3.29 -2.28
N THR A 22 6.95 2.88 -2.85
CA THR A 22 7.24 3.04 -4.27
C THR A 22 7.26 1.67 -4.94
N GLU A 23 6.52 1.54 -6.03
CA GLU A 23 6.61 0.39 -6.93
C GLU A 23 7.40 0.80 -8.18
N GLU A 24 8.29 -0.08 -8.62
CA GLU A 24 8.97 0.08 -9.90
C GLU A 24 8.12 -0.54 -10.99
N LYS A 25 7.69 0.29 -11.94
CA LYS A 25 6.94 -0.14 -13.11
C LYS A 25 7.82 -0.01 -14.33
N LYS A 26 8.00 -1.11 -15.03
CA LYS A 26 8.70 -1.16 -16.32
C LYS A 26 7.66 -1.19 -17.43
N LEU A 27 7.81 -0.30 -18.40
CA LEU A 27 7.05 -0.33 -19.65
C LEU A 27 7.97 -0.85 -20.74
N GLU A 28 7.55 -1.93 -21.40
CA GLU A 28 8.22 -2.49 -22.56
C GLU A 28 7.51 -2.03 -23.83
N ARG A 29 8.29 -1.76 -24.87
CA ARG A 29 7.77 -1.37 -26.18
C ARG A 29 6.74 -2.35 -26.73
N GLU A 30 6.98 -3.65 -26.60
CA GLU A 30 6.09 -4.68 -27.12
C GLU A 30 4.68 -4.59 -26.51
N GLU A 31 4.61 -4.44 -25.19
CA GLU A 31 3.34 -4.29 -24.45
C GLU A 31 2.64 -2.98 -24.81
N VAL A 32 3.41 -1.88 -24.88
CA VAL A 32 2.87 -0.57 -25.25
C VAL A 32 2.34 -0.58 -26.68
N MET A 33 3.06 -1.18 -27.62
CA MET A 33 2.63 -1.29 -29.00
C MET A 33 1.41 -2.21 -29.12
N ALA A 34 1.34 -3.32 -28.39
CA ALA A 34 0.16 -4.18 -28.38
C ALA A 34 -1.11 -3.44 -27.92
N GLU A 35 -1.00 -2.59 -26.89
CA GLU A 35 -2.11 -1.77 -26.41
C GLU A 35 -2.48 -0.65 -27.39
N MET A 36 -1.49 0.03 -27.97
CA MET A 36 -1.70 1.21 -28.81
C MET A 36 -2.07 0.88 -30.26
N GLN A 37 -1.69 -0.31 -30.77
CA GLN A 37 -1.86 -0.68 -32.17
C GLN A 37 -3.30 -0.52 -32.69
N PRO A 38 -4.37 -0.93 -31.98
CA PRO A 38 -5.73 -0.74 -32.44
C PRO A 38 -6.11 0.75 -32.59
N LEU A 39 -5.60 1.61 -31.71
CA LEU A 39 -5.83 3.06 -31.77
C LEU A 39 -5.06 3.68 -32.94
N LEU A 40 -3.82 3.25 -33.15
CA LEU A 40 -2.99 3.72 -34.26
C LEU A 40 -3.59 3.30 -35.61
N GLN A 41 -4.16 2.10 -35.72
CA GLN A 41 -4.87 1.65 -36.92
C GLN A 41 -6.09 2.54 -37.22
N ARG A 42 -6.95 2.76 -36.23
CA ARG A 42 -8.11 3.65 -36.37
C ARG A 42 -7.70 5.07 -36.76
N LEU A 43 -6.59 5.56 -36.21
CA LEU A 43 -6.05 6.90 -36.50
C LEU A 43 -5.56 7.03 -37.95
N ARG A 44 -5.06 5.94 -38.57
CA ARG A 44 -4.72 5.91 -39.99
C ARG A 44 -5.95 6.00 -40.89
N ASP A 45 -7.05 5.38 -40.48
CA ASP A 45 -8.25 5.26 -41.31
C ASP A 45 -9.07 6.54 -41.30
N ASN A 46 -9.46 7.05 -40.12
CA ASN A 46 -10.23 8.30 -39.97
C ASN A 46 -10.18 8.84 -38.54
N TRP A 47 -10.20 10.17 -38.42
CA TRP A 47 -10.31 10.84 -37.14
C TRP A 47 -11.77 10.91 -36.65
N THR A 48 -12.01 10.56 -35.39
CA THR A 48 -13.32 10.71 -34.71
C THR A 48 -13.14 11.24 -33.29
N LYS A 49 -14.19 11.88 -32.74
CA LYS A 49 -14.19 12.36 -31.34
C LYS A 49 -14.04 11.22 -30.32
N GLU A 50 -14.53 10.04 -30.64
CA GLU A 50 -14.41 8.85 -29.79
C GLU A 50 -12.96 8.36 -29.76
N LEU A 51 -12.32 8.22 -30.93
CA LEU A 51 -10.91 7.87 -31.04
C LEU A 51 -10.03 8.91 -30.32
N ASP A 52 -10.42 10.19 -30.39
CA ASP A 52 -9.74 11.25 -29.68
C ASP A 52 -9.75 11.05 -28.16
N ALA A 53 -10.89 10.68 -27.58
CA ALA A 53 -11.01 10.38 -26.17
C ALA A 53 -10.22 9.11 -25.79
N ASP A 54 -10.28 8.08 -26.64
CA ASP A 54 -9.56 6.81 -26.42
C ASP A 54 -8.03 7.03 -26.38
N ILE A 55 -7.48 7.81 -27.33
CA ILE A 55 -6.05 8.15 -27.34
C ILE A 55 -5.68 8.97 -26.11
N GLN A 56 -6.50 9.93 -25.70
CA GLN A 56 -6.22 10.72 -24.49
C GLN A 56 -6.21 9.89 -23.21
N ALA A 57 -7.08 8.88 -23.11
CA ALA A 57 -7.14 7.99 -21.96
C ALA A 57 -5.96 7.00 -21.93
N ALA A 58 -5.55 6.49 -23.09
CA ALA A 58 -4.50 5.48 -23.19
C ALA A 58 -3.07 6.06 -23.17
N LEU A 59 -2.86 7.23 -23.78
CA LEU A 59 -1.53 7.79 -24.00
C LEU A 59 -0.96 8.41 -22.71
N THR A 60 0.25 7.96 -22.35
CA THR A 60 1.03 8.52 -21.24
C THR A 60 2.42 8.96 -21.74
N PRO A 61 3.14 9.83 -21.01
CA PRO A 61 4.50 10.22 -21.39
C PRO A 61 5.43 9.01 -21.56
N GLY A 62 5.38 8.06 -20.62
CA GLY A 62 6.22 6.86 -20.66
C GLY A 62 5.89 5.94 -21.84
N LYS A 63 4.61 5.79 -22.20
CA LYS A 63 4.21 5.03 -23.40
C LYS A 63 4.75 5.69 -24.66
N LEU A 64 4.63 7.02 -24.76
CA LEU A 64 5.14 7.75 -25.91
C LEU A 64 6.66 7.60 -26.05
N GLN A 65 7.42 7.56 -24.95
CA GLN A 65 8.88 7.34 -24.97
C GLN A 65 9.29 6.00 -25.58
N VAL A 66 8.55 4.92 -25.28
CA VAL A 66 8.92 3.56 -25.71
C VAL A 66 8.29 3.10 -27.01
N MET A 67 7.29 3.84 -27.52
CA MET A 67 6.66 3.57 -28.81
C MET A 67 7.65 3.59 -29.97
N ASP A 68 7.36 2.78 -30.98
CA ASP A 68 8.15 2.77 -32.21
C ASP A 68 8.14 4.14 -32.93
N PRO A 69 9.21 4.48 -33.65
CA PRO A 69 9.32 5.74 -34.36
C PRO A 69 8.15 6.03 -35.32
N GLU A 70 7.62 5.00 -35.99
CA GLU A 70 6.47 5.16 -36.89
C GLU A 70 5.18 5.52 -36.14
N ALA A 71 4.96 4.89 -34.99
CA ALA A 71 3.81 5.19 -34.13
C ALA A 71 3.91 6.60 -33.56
N LYS A 72 5.10 7.00 -33.09
CA LYS A 72 5.40 8.38 -32.66
C LYS A 72 5.12 9.38 -33.77
N ALA A 73 5.56 9.11 -35.00
CA ALA A 73 5.32 10.00 -36.14
C ALA A 73 3.83 10.15 -36.47
N LEU A 74 3.05 9.07 -36.37
CA LEU A 74 1.60 9.12 -36.56
C LEU A 74 0.91 9.94 -35.45
N LEU A 75 1.29 9.72 -34.19
CA LEU A 75 0.78 10.50 -33.07
C LEU A 75 1.24 11.94 -33.09
N SER A 76 2.43 12.25 -33.61
CA SER A 76 2.91 13.64 -33.75
C SER A 76 1.94 14.46 -34.59
N LYS A 77 1.48 13.93 -35.72
CA LYS A 77 0.48 14.60 -36.55
C LYS A 77 -0.83 14.85 -35.81
N TRP A 78 -1.24 13.92 -34.95
CA TRP A 78 -2.42 14.08 -34.10
C TRP A 78 -2.19 15.11 -32.98
N ILE A 79 -0.99 15.15 -32.38
CA ILE A 79 -0.61 16.12 -31.35
C ILE A 79 -0.52 17.53 -31.92
N ASP A 80 0.01 17.71 -33.13
CA ASP A 80 0.13 19.01 -33.79
C ASP A 80 -1.23 19.65 -34.09
N GLN A 81 -2.28 18.85 -34.19
CA GLN A 81 -3.67 19.32 -34.34
C GLN A 81 -4.28 19.78 -33.01
N ARG A 82 -3.58 19.60 -31.88
CA ARG A 82 -4.06 19.98 -30.55
C ARG A 82 -3.49 21.33 -30.10
N ILE A 83 -4.32 22.03 -29.32
CA ILE A 83 -3.94 23.28 -28.65
C ILE A 83 -3.29 23.01 -27.28
N ASP A 84 -3.33 21.77 -26.78
CA ASP A 84 -2.80 21.43 -25.45
C ASP A 84 -1.26 21.28 -25.48
N PRO A 85 -0.50 22.20 -24.85
CA PRO A 85 0.96 22.22 -24.93
C PRO A 85 1.62 21.05 -24.20
N LYS A 86 0.89 20.27 -23.38
CA LYS A 86 1.47 19.13 -22.65
C LYS A 86 1.92 18.04 -23.61
N TYR A 87 1.17 17.77 -24.67
CA TYR A 87 1.47 16.69 -25.62
C TYR A 87 2.72 17.00 -26.45
N GLY A 88 2.92 18.27 -26.81
CA GLY A 88 4.16 18.71 -27.48
C GLY A 88 5.40 18.52 -26.60
N ARG A 89 5.28 18.75 -25.28
CA ARG A 89 6.36 18.44 -24.33
C ARG A 89 6.63 16.94 -24.27
N TRP A 90 5.59 16.12 -24.18
CA TRP A 90 5.75 14.66 -24.13
C TRP A 90 6.45 14.12 -25.38
N LEU A 91 6.15 14.64 -26.58
CA LEU A 91 6.88 14.27 -27.80
C LEU A 91 8.35 14.64 -27.73
N LYS A 92 8.66 15.85 -27.26
CA LYS A 92 10.04 16.31 -27.11
C LYS A 92 10.81 15.45 -26.11
N ASP A 93 10.16 15.09 -25.00
CA ASP A 93 10.72 14.20 -23.98
C ASP A 93 10.82 12.73 -24.45
N ALA A 94 10.27 12.41 -25.63
CA ALA A 94 10.23 11.09 -26.26
C ALA A 94 11.07 11.02 -27.57
N GLU A 95 11.96 11.99 -27.80
CA GLU A 95 12.87 12.03 -28.96
C GLU A 95 13.75 10.77 -29.05
N GLU A 96 14.15 10.21 -27.91
CA GLU A 96 14.95 9.00 -27.85
C GLU A 96 14.14 7.75 -28.23
N ASP A 97 14.73 6.86 -29.02
CA ASP A 97 14.13 5.58 -29.38
C ASP A 97 14.41 4.53 -28.29
N LEU A 98 13.63 4.59 -27.21
CA LEU A 98 13.77 3.68 -26.08
C LEU A 98 12.97 2.40 -26.30
N THR A 99 13.54 1.25 -25.96
CA THR A 99 12.81 -0.04 -25.99
C THR A 99 12.06 -0.30 -24.68
N SER A 100 12.48 0.34 -23.59
CA SER A 100 11.85 0.24 -22.28
C SER A 100 12.08 1.50 -21.45
N VAL A 101 11.17 1.80 -20.53
CA VAL A 101 11.36 2.84 -19.51
C VAL A 101 10.92 2.30 -18.15
N THR A 102 11.64 2.65 -17.09
CA THR A 102 11.28 2.30 -15.71
C THR A 102 10.88 3.56 -14.96
N SER A 103 9.68 3.58 -14.40
CA SER A 103 9.20 4.67 -13.54
C SER A 103 8.90 4.17 -12.13
N LYS A 104 9.11 5.04 -11.13
CA LYS A 104 8.71 4.78 -9.75
C LYS A 104 7.36 5.41 -9.51
N GLU A 105 6.34 4.57 -9.34
CA GLU A 105 5.01 5.01 -8.94
C GLU A 105 4.96 5.05 -7.40
N LYS A 106 4.48 6.17 -6.85
CA LYS A 106 4.30 6.34 -5.40
C LYS A 106 2.86 6.05 -5.04
N PHE A 107 2.67 5.14 -4.09
CA PHE A 107 1.38 4.83 -3.49
C PHE A 107 1.36 5.33 -2.06
N MET A 108 0.19 5.81 -1.65
CA MET A 108 -0.07 6.28 -0.30
C MET A 108 -1.29 5.53 0.25
N LEU A 109 -1.10 4.87 1.39
CA LEU A 109 -2.19 4.30 2.18
C LEU A 109 -2.39 5.16 3.41
N TYR A 110 -3.64 5.56 3.66
CA TYR A 110 -3.97 6.33 4.85
C TYR A 110 -3.63 5.50 6.09
N GLY A 111 -2.93 6.12 7.05
CA GLY A 111 -2.43 5.44 8.24
C GLY A 111 -3.56 4.78 9.02
N GLY A 112 -4.72 5.44 9.13
CA GLY A 112 -5.89 4.88 9.79
C GLY A 112 -6.33 3.54 9.20
N GLU A 113 -6.34 3.41 7.87
CA GLU A 113 -6.71 2.18 7.17
C GLU A 113 -5.62 1.11 7.30
N TYR A 114 -4.35 1.51 7.18
CA TYR A 114 -3.23 0.61 7.28
C TYR A 114 -3.09 0.01 8.68
N TRP A 115 -3.10 0.85 9.71
CA TRP A 115 -2.86 0.44 11.10
C TRP A 115 -4.08 -0.16 11.79
N SER A 116 -5.29 0.00 11.23
CA SER A 116 -6.49 -0.70 11.70
C SER A 116 -6.70 -2.08 11.05
N SER A 117 -5.89 -2.44 10.06
CA SER A 117 -6.02 -3.72 9.35
C SER A 117 -5.36 -4.86 10.14
N THR A 118 -6.16 -5.80 10.62
CA THR A 118 -5.65 -7.02 11.29
C THR A 118 -4.71 -7.81 10.37
N LEU A 119 -4.97 -7.86 9.06
CA LEU A 119 -4.10 -8.52 8.09
C LEU A 119 -2.70 -7.92 8.04
N VAL A 120 -2.61 -6.59 8.10
CA VAL A 120 -1.33 -5.86 8.15
C VAL A 120 -0.62 -6.13 9.46
N MET A 121 -1.34 -6.09 10.59
CA MET A 121 -0.79 -6.42 11.91
C MET A 121 -0.24 -7.86 11.92
N SER A 122 -0.99 -8.85 11.45
CA SER A 122 -0.55 -10.25 11.36
C SER A 122 0.68 -10.44 10.46
N LYS A 123 0.84 -9.62 9.41
CA LYS A 123 2.05 -9.65 8.59
C LYS A 123 3.26 -9.17 9.39
N HIS A 124 3.17 -8.01 10.03
CA HIS A 124 4.27 -7.47 10.85
C HIS A 124 4.62 -8.37 12.03
N MET A 125 3.63 -9.03 12.64
CA MET A 125 3.88 -10.03 13.69
C MET A 125 4.71 -11.21 13.19
N ARG A 126 4.40 -11.77 12.01
CA ARG A 126 5.22 -12.82 11.38
C ARG A 126 6.63 -12.36 11.03
N ASP A 127 6.80 -11.10 10.65
CA ASP A 127 8.12 -10.52 10.40
C ASP A 127 8.93 -10.41 11.69
N LEU A 128 8.30 -10.00 12.79
CA LEU A 128 8.92 -9.94 14.11
C LEU A 128 9.30 -11.34 14.64
N GLU A 129 8.44 -12.33 14.49
CA GLU A 129 8.71 -13.72 14.86
C GLU A 129 9.95 -14.25 14.13
N ARG A 130 10.02 -14.07 12.81
CA ARG A 130 11.21 -14.41 12.01
C ARG A 130 12.45 -13.66 12.48
N GLY A 131 12.29 -12.38 12.83
CA GLY A 131 13.37 -11.58 13.41
C GLY A 131 13.94 -12.18 14.70
N VAL A 132 13.07 -12.60 15.63
CA VAL A 132 13.48 -13.22 16.91
C VAL A 132 14.24 -14.53 16.71
N GLU A 133 13.90 -15.31 15.68
CA GLU A 133 14.63 -16.53 15.34
C GLU A 133 16.08 -16.24 14.91
N ILE A 134 16.27 -15.22 14.08
CA ILE A 134 17.54 -14.89 13.43
C ILE A 134 18.46 -14.08 14.37
N LEU A 135 17.90 -13.27 15.27
CA LEU A 135 18.69 -12.43 16.17
C LEU A 135 19.51 -13.26 17.19
N PRO A 136 20.76 -12.85 17.50
CA PRO A 136 21.64 -13.54 18.44
C PRO A 136 21.24 -13.22 19.90
N LEU A 137 20.05 -13.64 20.30
CA LEU A 137 19.49 -13.43 21.63
C LEU A 137 19.71 -14.67 22.52
N SER A 138 19.79 -14.45 23.85
CA SER A 138 19.83 -15.57 24.80
C SER A 138 18.51 -16.35 24.80
N PRO A 139 18.50 -17.62 25.25
CA PRO A 139 17.28 -18.41 25.35
C PRO A 139 16.17 -17.72 26.16
N GLU A 140 16.53 -17.05 27.25
CA GLU A 140 15.59 -16.34 28.12
C GLU A 140 15.00 -15.11 27.42
N GLN A 141 15.82 -14.37 26.67
CA GLN A 141 15.37 -13.22 25.88
C GLN A 141 14.43 -13.66 24.74
N LYS A 142 14.76 -14.75 24.04
CA LYS A 142 13.89 -15.32 23.01
C LYS A 142 12.56 -15.76 23.61
N ALA A 143 12.57 -16.48 24.73
CA ALA A 143 11.37 -16.93 25.42
C ALA A 143 10.49 -15.75 25.88
N PHE A 144 11.09 -14.68 26.40
CA PHE A 144 10.38 -13.47 26.80
C PHE A 144 9.70 -12.79 25.60
N LEU A 145 10.43 -12.58 24.50
CA LEU A 145 9.88 -11.94 23.30
C LEU A 145 8.81 -12.81 22.62
N GLN A 146 9.04 -14.12 22.50
CA GLN A 146 8.06 -15.06 21.94
C GLN A 146 6.76 -15.04 22.73
N LYS A 147 6.82 -14.96 24.07
CA LYS A 147 5.61 -14.83 24.90
C LYS A 147 4.87 -13.52 24.61
N GLY A 148 5.59 -12.41 24.45
CA GLY A 148 5.01 -11.13 24.05
C GLY A 148 4.32 -11.19 22.68
N LEU A 149 5.01 -11.76 21.69
CA LEU A 149 4.49 -11.90 20.33
C LEU A 149 3.25 -12.80 20.30
N PHE A 150 3.27 -13.91 21.03
CA PHE A 150 2.13 -14.81 21.17
C PHE A 150 0.88 -14.09 21.69
N MET A 151 1.00 -13.30 22.76
CA MET A 151 -0.12 -12.53 23.30
C MET A 151 -0.68 -11.49 22.30
N LEU A 152 0.20 -10.85 21.52
CA LEU A 152 -0.22 -9.89 20.49
C LEU A 152 -0.95 -10.58 19.34
N ASN A 153 -0.50 -11.76 18.91
CA ASN A 153 -1.21 -12.57 17.91
C ASN A 153 -2.59 -13.00 18.40
N GLU A 154 -2.71 -13.50 19.63
CA GLU A 154 -4.00 -13.86 20.21
C GLU A 154 -4.98 -12.67 20.28
N PHE A 155 -4.46 -11.47 20.55
CA PHE A 155 -5.26 -10.25 20.49
C PHE A 155 -5.75 -9.98 19.05
N ILE A 156 -4.86 -10.05 18.05
CA ILE A 156 -5.23 -9.85 16.64
C ILE A 156 -6.29 -10.87 16.21
N ASP A 157 -6.11 -12.15 16.57
CA ASP A 157 -7.06 -13.23 16.27
C ASP A 157 -8.42 -12.97 16.93
N CYS A 158 -8.42 -12.48 18.18
CA CYS A 158 -9.63 -12.09 18.89
C CYS A 158 -10.37 -10.95 18.17
N VAL A 159 -9.65 -9.89 17.76
CA VAL A 159 -10.22 -8.77 17.01
C VAL A 159 -10.82 -9.24 15.68
N GLU A 160 -10.10 -10.09 14.95
CA GLU A 160 -10.58 -10.64 13.68
C GLU A 160 -11.83 -11.52 13.87
N TRP A 161 -11.86 -12.34 14.92
CA TRP A 161 -13.01 -13.17 15.28
C TRP A 161 -14.27 -12.33 15.56
N HIS A 162 -14.11 -11.19 16.25
CA HIS A 162 -15.20 -10.25 16.54
C HIS A 162 -15.68 -9.55 15.27
N ASN A 163 -14.75 -9.06 14.45
CA ASN A 163 -15.06 -8.40 13.17
C ASN A 163 -15.84 -9.31 12.23
N LYS A 164 -15.44 -10.58 12.09
CA LYS A 164 -16.16 -11.57 11.28
C LYS A 164 -17.60 -11.83 11.73
N ARG A 165 -17.93 -11.55 12.99
CA ARG A 165 -19.25 -11.77 13.59
C ARG A 165 -20.03 -10.49 13.83
N GLY A 166 -19.48 -9.32 13.49
CA GLY A 166 -20.10 -8.03 13.77
C GLY A 166 -20.28 -7.74 15.27
N ILE A 167 -19.48 -8.39 16.13
CA ILE A 167 -19.55 -8.21 17.58
C ILE A 167 -18.63 -7.05 17.96
N GLN A 168 -19.14 -6.09 18.71
CA GLN A 168 -18.29 -5.02 19.24
C GLN A 168 -17.35 -5.56 20.32
N LEU A 169 -16.09 -5.14 20.28
CA LEU A 169 -15.12 -5.48 21.32
C LEU A 169 -15.56 -4.86 22.66
N PRO A 170 -15.40 -5.59 23.77
CA PRO A 170 -15.69 -5.04 25.09
C PRO A 170 -14.77 -3.85 25.37
N VAL A 171 -15.38 -2.73 25.76
CA VAL A 171 -14.64 -1.53 26.19
C VAL A 171 -14.31 -1.71 27.67
N LEU A 172 -13.02 -1.73 27.98
CA LEU A 172 -12.58 -1.70 29.37
C LEU A 172 -12.91 -0.32 29.95
N ASP A 173 -13.64 -0.28 31.07
CA ASP A 173 -13.94 1.00 31.71
C ASP A 173 -12.66 1.64 32.29
N PRO A 174 -12.61 2.99 32.38
CA PRO A 174 -11.40 3.69 32.81
C PRO A 174 -10.92 3.31 34.21
N GLU A 175 -11.82 2.96 35.12
CA GLU A 175 -11.48 2.59 36.49
C GLU A 175 -10.78 1.23 36.52
N THR A 176 -11.34 0.24 35.81
CA THR A 176 -10.71 -1.07 35.61
C THR A 176 -9.34 -0.94 34.94
N PHE A 177 -9.18 -0.05 33.96
CA PHE A 177 -7.88 0.19 33.32
C PHE A 177 -6.84 0.74 34.30
N GLU A 178 -7.22 1.69 35.15
CA GLU A 178 -6.34 2.27 36.17
C GLU A 178 -5.94 1.26 37.24
N ILE A 179 -6.84 0.34 37.60
CA ILE A 179 -6.54 -0.78 38.50
C ILE A 179 -5.51 -1.71 37.86
N LEU A 180 -5.67 -2.04 36.57
CA LEU A 180 -4.72 -2.89 35.85
C LEU A 180 -3.32 -2.25 35.80
N LYS A 181 -3.20 -0.97 35.45
CA LYS A 181 -1.89 -0.28 35.40
C LYS A 181 -1.10 -0.37 36.71
N ARG A 182 -1.79 -0.33 37.85
CA ARG A 182 -1.18 -0.30 39.19
C ARG A 182 -0.90 -1.71 39.74
N SER A 183 -1.51 -2.73 39.13
CA SER A 183 -1.37 -4.11 39.58
C SER A 183 -0.03 -4.68 39.14
N LYS A 184 0.80 -5.05 40.13
CA LYS A 184 2.07 -5.77 39.91
C LYS A 184 1.87 -7.28 39.73
N ASP A 185 0.66 -7.76 40.01
CA ASP A 185 0.28 -9.18 40.03
C ASP A 185 -0.72 -9.53 38.91
N ILE A 186 -0.70 -8.82 37.78
CA ILE A 186 -1.44 -9.26 36.60
C ILE A 186 -0.80 -10.55 36.10
N LYS A 187 -1.35 -11.67 36.55
CA LYS A 187 -1.19 -12.94 35.86
C LYS A 187 -2.09 -12.86 34.64
N CYS A 188 -1.51 -12.58 33.47
CA CYS A 188 -2.16 -12.82 32.18
C CYS A 188 -2.46 -14.32 32.07
N ASN A 189 -3.58 -14.74 32.65
CA ASN A 189 -4.19 -16.00 32.30
C ASN A 189 -4.97 -15.74 31.03
N LEU A 190 -4.45 -16.27 29.93
CA LEU A 190 -5.13 -16.27 28.64
C LEU A 190 -6.59 -16.67 28.83
N PRO A 191 -7.54 -15.88 28.31
CA PRO A 191 -8.95 -16.22 28.38
C PRO A 191 -9.20 -17.65 27.86
N PRO A 192 -10.02 -18.46 28.55
CA PRO A 192 -10.30 -19.85 28.15
C PRO A 192 -10.75 -20.02 26.70
N PHE A 193 -11.39 -19.01 26.11
CA PHE A 193 -11.87 -19.06 24.71
C PHE A 193 -10.75 -19.18 23.67
N LEU A 194 -9.49 -18.86 24.00
CA LEU A 194 -8.32 -19.11 23.14
C LEU A 194 -7.72 -20.51 23.36
N ARG A 195 -8.02 -21.18 24.47
CA ARG A 195 -7.55 -22.56 24.76
C ARG A 195 -8.43 -23.63 24.13
N ASP A 196 -9.70 -23.32 23.92
CA ASP A 196 -10.71 -24.33 23.57
C ASP A 196 -10.99 -24.46 22.06
N GLN A 197 -10.36 -23.65 21.18
CA GLN A 197 -10.53 -23.76 19.71
C GLN A 197 -9.39 -24.49 18.98
N ALA A 198 -8.49 -25.17 19.69
CA ALA A 198 -7.51 -26.10 19.10
C ALA A 198 -8.02 -27.56 19.06
N LYS A 199 -9.33 -27.80 19.24
CA LYS A 199 -9.93 -29.15 19.32
C LYS A 199 -11.19 -29.37 18.48
N GLU A 200 -11.47 -28.51 17.49
CA GLU A 200 -12.44 -28.82 16.43
C GLU A 200 -11.80 -28.74 15.05
#